data_AF-A0A350IBR2-F1
#
_entry.id   AF-A0A350IBR2-F1
#
_cell.length_a   1.000
_cell.length_b   1.000
_cell.length_c   1.000
_cell.angle_alpha   90.00
_cell.angle_beta   90.00
_cell.angle_gamma   90.00
#
_symmetry.space_group_name_H-M   'P 1'
#
loop_
_entity.id
_entity.type
_entity.pdbx_description
1 polymer ?
#
loop_
_entity_poly.entity_id
_entity_poly.type
_entity_poly.pdbx_seq_one_letter_code
_entity_poly.pdbx_strand_id
1 'polypeptide(L)'
;MKFSLLLALCICFLSSTNFNIYRGEVLDSYNGVPVYYNGENYTNVSGRNISSDGYNLGLKYQCVEFVKRYYYEYYNHKMPNSYGHAKDFFDKSLNDKEFNQERGLLQFRNVRTHRPLAGDII
;
A
#
# COMPACT_ATOMS: atom_id res chain seq x y z
N MET A 1 -6.46 61.13 6.50
CA MET A 1 -5.74 59.97 7.08
C MET A 1 -6.69 59.26 8.04
N LYS A 2 -6.79 57.92 7.97
CA LYS A 2 -7.63 56.98 8.77
C LYS A 2 -8.64 56.19 7.94
N PHE A 3 -8.18 55.61 6.83
CA PHE A 3 -8.92 54.58 6.08
C PHE A 3 -8.08 53.30 5.89
N SER A 4 -6.99 53.13 6.66
CA SER A 4 -6.02 52.04 6.46
C SER A 4 -5.83 51.12 7.66
N LEU A 5 -6.69 51.18 8.69
CA LEU A 5 -6.49 50.38 9.90
C LEU A 5 -7.59 49.34 10.19
N LEU A 6 -8.43 49.01 9.21
CA LEU A 6 -9.43 47.93 9.36
C LEU A 6 -9.28 46.78 8.35
N LEU A 7 -8.23 46.79 7.52
CA LEU A 7 -7.91 45.66 6.63
C LEU A 7 -6.81 44.73 7.21
N ALA A 8 -6.22 45.09 8.34
CA ALA A 8 -5.15 44.30 8.95
C ALA A 8 -5.65 43.18 9.88
N LEU A 9 -6.93 43.19 10.28
CA LEU A 9 -7.49 42.14 11.16
C LEU A 9 -8.04 40.93 10.39
N CYS A 10 -8.24 41.01 9.08
CA CYS A 10 -8.75 39.90 8.26
C CYS A 10 -7.67 38.92 7.79
N ILE A 11 -6.39 39.18 8.03
CA ILE A 11 -5.28 38.36 7.48
C ILE A 11 -4.78 37.29 8.48
N CYS A 12 -5.22 37.32 9.74
CA CYS A 12 -4.81 36.32 10.74
C CYS A 12 -5.59 34.98 10.69
N PHE A 13 -6.46 34.78 9.69
CA PHE A 13 -7.14 33.50 9.45
C PHE A 13 -6.52 32.68 8.30
N LEU A 14 -5.25 32.90 8.00
CA LEU A 14 -4.45 31.85 7.37
C LEU A 14 -4.09 30.83 8.44
N SER A 15 -5.08 30.05 8.89
CA SER A 15 -4.84 28.80 9.57
C SER A 15 -4.00 27.95 8.63
N SER A 16 -2.70 27.88 8.87
CA SER A 16 -1.90 26.78 8.35
C SER A 16 -2.51 25.52 8.93
N THR A 17 -3.34 24.84 8.14
CA THR A 17 -3.76 23.49 8.47
C THR A 17 -2.49 22.66 8.48
N ASN A 18 -1.92 22.46 9.67
CA ASN A 18 -0.92 21.43 9.88
C ASN A 18 -1.64 20.11 9.65
N PHE A 19 -1.61 19.61 8.41
CA PHE A 19 -2.03 18.25 8.08
C PHE A 19 -1.05 17.29 8.75
N ASN A 20 -1.28 17.02 10.03
CA ASN A 20 -0.55 15.99 10.76
C ASN A 20 -1.17 14.64 10.42
N ILE A 21 -0.73 14.07 9.30
CA ILE A 21 -1.12 12.70 8.94
C ILE A 21 -0.45 11.75 9.93
N TYR A 22 -1.22 10.85 10.54
CA TYR A 22 -0.68 9.84 11.45
C TYR A 22 -0.62 8.47 10.79
N ARG A 23 0.29 7.61 11.27
CA ARG A 23 0.44 6.25 10.73
C ARG A 23 -0.89 5.49 10.85
N GLY A 24 -1.32 4.90 9.74
CA GLY A 24 -2.60 4.19 9.65
C GLY A 24 -3.78 5.04 9.25
N GLU A 25 -3.58 6.33 9.00
CA GLU A 25 -4.57 7.16 8.31
C GLU A 25 -4.72 6.70 6.86
N VAL A 26 -5.95 6.73 6.34
CA VAL A 26 -6.25 6.36 4.95
C VAL A 26 -5.82 7.51 4.04
N LEU A 27 -4.93 7.22 3.10
CA LEU A 27 -4.47 8.19 2.09
C LEU A 27 -5.31 8.12 0.82
N ASP A 28 -5.73 6.92 0.44
CA ASP A 28 -6.46 6.65 -0.79
C ASP A 28 -7.16 5.28 -0.70
N SER A 29 -7.79 4.85 -1.79
CA SER A 29 -8.30 3.50 -1.97
C SER A 29 -8.10 3.02 -3.41
N TYR A 30 -7.82 1.73 -3.58
CA TYR A 30 -7.78 1.10 -4.90
C TYR A 30 -8.79 -0.04 -4.96
N ASN A 31 -9.76 0.06 -5.87
CA ASN A 31 -10.93 -0.83 -5.95
C ASN A 31 -11.63 -1.05 -4.59
N GLY A 32 -11.75 0.02 -3.80
CA GLY A 32 -12.37 -0.01 -2.47
C GLY A 32 -11.47 -0.51 -1.34
N VAL A 33 -10.24 -0.97 -1.63
CA VAL A 33 -9.27 -1.40 -0.62
C VAL A 33 -8.45 -0.17 -0.15
N PRO A 34 -8.49 0.19 1.15
CA PRO A 34 -7.78 1.38 1.64
C PRO A 34 -6.25 1.27 1.53
N VAL A 35 -5.62 2.37 1.15
CA VAL A 35 -4.16 2.58 1.19
C VAL A 35 -3.85 3.40 2.44
N TYR A 36 -3.07 2.85 3.37
CA TYR A 36 -2.77 3.50 4.64
C TYR A 36 -1.39 4.16 4.61
N TYR A 37 -1.26 5.29 5.30
CA TYR A 37 0.01 5.95 5.52
C TYR A 37 0.92 5.12 6.45
N ASN A 38 2.11 4.76 5.97
CA ASN A 38 3.09 3.98 6.73
C ASN A 38 3.91 4.82 7.73
N GLY A 39 3.79 6.15 7.69
CA GLY A 39 4.63 7.07 8.45
C GLY A 39 5.91 7.48 7.72
N GLU A 40 6.55 8.55 8.19
CA GLU A 40 7.79 9.10 7.62
C GLU A 40 8.94 8.08 7.64
N ASN A 41 9.12 7.39 8.79
CA ASN A 41 10.04 6.26 8.86
C ASN A 41 9.38 5.00 8.27
N TYR A 42 9.54 4.82 6.96
CA TYR A 42 8.96 3.73 6.19
C TYR A 42 9.44 2.32 6.60
N THR A 43 10.58 2.22 7.31
CA THR A 43 11.12 0.94 7.79
C THR A 43 10.57 0.52 9.15
N ASN A 44 9.81 1.39 9.82
CA ASN A 44 9.25 1.09 11.12
C ASN A 44 8.32 -0.13 11.08
N VAL A 45 8.34 -0.90 12.16
CA VAL A 45 7.44 -2.03 12.37
C VAL A 45 6.53 -1.70 13.55
N SER A 46 5.27 -1.42 13.27
CA SER A 46 4.25 -1.07 14.28
C SER A 46 3.38 -2.27 14.70
N GLY A 47 3.51 -3.40 14.01
CA GLY A 47 2.75 -4.62 14.25
C GLY A 47 2.38 -5.33 12.95
N ARG A 48 1.59 -6.40 13.06
CA ARG A 48 1.04 -7.13 11.91
C ARG A 48 -0.43 -6.77 11.68
N ASN A 49 -0.81 -6.75 10.41
CA ASN A 49 -2.20 -6.87 10.02
C ASN A 49 -2.54 -8.35 9.81
N ILE A 50 -3.56 -8.82 10.49
CA ILE A 50 -4.00 -10.22 10.50
C ILE A 50 -5.51 -10.17 10.27
N SER A 51 -5.99 -10.90 9.27
CA SER A 51 -7.43 -11.01 8.99
C SER A 51 -8.16 -11.76 10.12
N SER A 52 -9.50 -11.68 10.11
CA SER A 52 -10.35 -12.35 11.11
C SER A 52 -10.16 -13.87 11.17
N ASP A 53 -9.72 -14.48 10.07
CA ASP A 53 -9.46 -15.93 9.97
C ASP A 53 -8.00 -16.32 10.27
N GLY A 54 -7.17 -15.37 10.69
CA GLY A 54 -5.77 -15.61 11.05
C GLY A 54 -4.77 -15.49 9.91
N TYR A 55 -5.19 -15.18 8.67
CA TYR A 55 -4.24 -14.93 7.58
C TYR A 55 -3.40 -13.68 7.87
N ASN A 56 -2.08 -13.87 7.98
CA ASN A 56 -1.10 -12.79 8.12
C ASN A 56 -1.07 -11.98 6.82
N LEU A 57 -1.54 -10.74 6.84
CA LEU A 57 -1.53 -9.85 5.68
C LEU A 57 -0.14 -9.21 5.52
N GLY A 58 0.48 -8.78 6.62
CA GLY A 58 1.85 -8.26 6.59
C GLY A 58 2.14 -7.32 7.75
N LEU A 59 3.25 -6.59 7.65
CA LEU A 59 3.60 -5.54 8.62
C LEU A 59 2.81 -4.27 8.30
N LYS A 60 2.10 -3.70 9.29
CA LYS A 60 1.36 -2.44 9.14
C LYS A 60 2.35 -1.28 8.89
N TYR A 61 2.25 -0.49 7.81
CA TYR A 61 1.41 -0.58 6.60
C TYR A 61 2.33 -0.59 5.37
N GLN A 62 3.21 -1.59 5.32
CA GLN A 62 4.24 -1.71 4.30
C GLN A 62 3.69 -2.26 2.98
N CYS A 63 4.46 -2.17 1.90
CA CYS A 63 4.05 -2.58 0.55
C CYS A 63 3.51 -4.02 0.48
N VAL A 64 4.17 -4.97 1.14
CA VAL A 64 3.75 -6.39 1.16
C VAL A 64 2.40 -6.56 1.85
N GLU A 65 2.13 -5.78 2.91
CA GLU A 65 0.85 -5.81 3.60
C GLU A 65 -0.28 -5.35 2.69
N PHE A 66 -0.08 -4.25 1.96
CA PHE A 66 -1.08 -3.76 1.01
C PHE A 66 -1.34 -4.76 -0.12
N VAL A 67 -0.29 -5.31 -0.75
CA VAL A 67 -0.46 -6.29 -1.84
C VAL A 67 -1.26 -7.50 -1.37
N LYS A 68 -0.91 -8.09 -0.22
CA LYS A 68 -1.61 -9.28 0.28
C LYS A 68 -3.02 -8.97 0.75
N ARG A 69 -3.25 -7.79 1.35
CA ARG A 69 -4.60 -7.35 1.73
C ARG A 69 -5.47 -7.06 0.51
N TYR A 70 -4.92 -6.43 -0.51
CA TYR A 70 -5.62 -6.19 -1.77
C TYR A 70 -6.04 -7.51 -2.43
N TYR A 71 -5.15 -8.49 -2.53
CA TYR A 71 -5.50 -9.81 -3.06
C TYR A 71 -6.51 -10.56 -2.18
N TYR A 72 -6.40 -10.44 -0.85
CA TYR A 72 -7.34 -11.05 0.08
C TYR A 72 -8.74 -10.46 -0.04
N GLU A 73 -8.86 -9.13 -0.01
CA GLU A 73 -10.15 -8.43 0.02
C GLU A 73 -10.81 -8.36 -1.36
N TYR A 74 -10.04 -8.05 -2.41
CA TYR A 74 -10.59 -7.81 -3.76
C TYR A 74 -10.68 -9.09 -4.61
N TYR A 75 -9.67 -9.96 -4.54
CA TYR A 75 -9.64 -11.21 -5.32
C TYR A 75 -10.04 -12.46 -4.52
N ASN A 76 -10.34 -12.33 -3.23
CA ASN A 76 -10.56 -13.47 -2.32
C ASN A 76 -9.41 -14.48 -2.37
N HIS A 77 -8.17 -13.99 -2.51
CA HIS A 77 -6.98 -14.80 -2.71
C HIS A 77 -6.00 -14.68 -1.55
N LYS A 78 -5.61 -15.83 -0.98
CA LYS A 78 -4.53 -15.93 -0.01
C LYS A 78 -3.29 -16.51 -0.68
N MET A 79 -2.19 -15.79 -0.62
CA MET A 79 -0.89 -16.33 -1.02
C MET A 79 -0.48 -17.43 -0.03
N PRO A 80 -0.16 -18.66 -0.51
CA PRO A 80 0.19 -19.79 0.35
C PRO A 80 1.36 -19.51 1.30
N ASN A 81 2.44 -18.90 0.80
CA ASN A 81 3.50 -18.39 1.66
C ASN A 81 3.12 -16.99 2.17
N SER A 82 2.75 -16.91 3.44
CA SER A 82 2.34 -15.65 4.09
C SER A 82 3.51 -14.81 4.61
N TYR A 83 4.76 -15.22 4.40
CA TYR A 83 5.97 -14.48 4.83
C TYR A 83 6.86 -14.09 3.64
N GLY A 84 7.90 -13.31 3.92
CA GLY A 84 8.86 -12.82 2.93
C GLY A 84 8.89 -11.30 2.80
N HIS A 85 9.90 -10.82 2.07
CA HIS A 85 10.04 -9.43 1.64
C HIS A 85 9.47 -9.24 0.23
N ALA A 86 9.31 -7.99 -0.20
CA ALA A 86 8.79 -7.67 -1.54
C ALA A 86 9.56 -8.37 -2.66
N LYS A 87 10.90 -8.44 -2.58
CA LYS A 87 11.74 -9.13 -3.56
C LYS A 87 11.45 -10.64 -3.67
N ASP A 88 10.93 -11.25 -2.62
CA ASP A 88 10.67 -12.70 -2.57
C ASP A 88 9.37 -13.03 -3.31
N PHE A 89 8.59 -12.03 -3.76
CA PHE A 89 7.40 -12.24 -4.57
C PHE A 89 7.71 -12.73 -5.99
N PHE A 90 8.96 -12.57 -6.43
CA PHE A 90 9.42 -13.02 -7.72
C PHE A 90 10.49 -14.11 -7.57
N ASP A 91 10.15 -15.34 -7.92
CA ASP A 91 11.08 -16.46 -7.91
C ASP A 91 11.89 -16.50 -9.22
N LYS A 92 13.18 -16.19 -9.13
CA LYS A 92 14.08 -16.14 -10.28
C LYS A 92 14.36 -17.51 -10.90
N SER A 93 14.07 -18.61 -10.19
CA SER A 93 14.27 -19.97 -10.68
C SER A 93 13.18 -20.41 -11.67
N LEU A 94 11.99 -19.81 -11.59
CA LEU A 94 10.86 -20.09 -12.48
C LEU A 94 11.08 -19.51 -13.89
N ASN A 95 10.62 -20.23 -14.90
CA ASN A 95 10.60 -19.75 -16.28
C ASN A 95 9.54 -18.65 -16.48
N ASP A 96 9.55 -17.99 -17.64
CA ASP A 96 8.49 -17.04 -18.00
C ASP A 96 7.14 -17.76 -18.05
N LYS A 97 6.11 -17.16 -17.42
CA LYS A 97 4.73 -17.65 -17.32
C LYS A 97 4.54 -18.93 -16.50
N GLU A 98 5.51 -19.26 -15.66
CA GLU A 98 5.41 -20.42 -14.80
C GLU A 98 4.61 -20.11 -13.52
N PHE A 99 3.98 -21.12 -12.94
CA PHE A 99 3.16 -20.97 -11.73
C PHE A 99 4.06 -20.87 -10.50
N ASN A 100 3.97 -19.73 -9.80
CA ASN A 100 4.63 -19.52 -8.52
C ASN A 100 3.75 -20.06 -7.39
N GLN A 101 4.09 -21.26 -6.88
CA GLN A 101 3.35 -21.95 -5.84
C GLN A 101 3.29 -21.17 -4.51
N GLU A 102 4.34 -20.42 -4.17
CA GLU A 102 4.37 -19.63 -2.93
C GLU A 102 3.38 -18.46 -2.96
N ARG A 103 3.10 -17.93 -4.15
CA ARG A 103 2.13 -16.84 -4.34
C ARG A 103 0.76 -17.34 -4.77
N GLY A 104 0.69 -18.55 -5.32
CA GLY A 104 -0.53 -19.08 -5.93
C GLY A 104 -0.93 -18.29 -7.19
N LEU A 105 0.06 -17.82 -7.96
CA LEU A 105 -0.13 -16.93 -9.11
C LEU A 105 0.78 -17.35 -10.27
N LEU A 106 0.40 -16.99 -11.51
CA LEU A 106 1.32 -17.06 -12.65
C LEU A 106 2.35 -15.93 -12.56
N GLN A 107 3.61 -16.23 -12.87
CA GLN A 107 4.71 -15.29 -12.82
C GLN A 107 5.23 -14.97 -14.22
N PHE A 108 5.24 -13.69 -14.58
CA PHE A 108 5.70 -13.22 -15.89
C PHE A 108 7.05 -12.51 -15.76
N ARG A 109 7.99 -12.82 -16.65
CA ARG A 109 9.26 -12.09 -16.79
C ARG A 109 9.02 -10.79 -17.55
N ASN A 110 9.78 -9.76 -17.21
CA ASN A 110 9.72 -8.49 -17.94
C ASN A 110 10.50 -8.58 -19.28
N VAL A 111 9.85 -9.17 -20.30
CA VAL A 111 10.48 -9.47 -21.61
C VAL A 111 9.84 -8.73 -22.80
N ARG A 112 9.10 -7.64 -22.56
CA ARG A 112 8.42 -6.78 -23.58
C ARG A 112 7.38 -7.47 -24.48
N THR A 113 7.14 -8.77 -24.32
CA THR A 113 6.18 -9.53 -25.14
C THR A 113 4.77 -9.57 -24.55
N HIS A 114 4.63 -9.28 -23.25
CA HIS A 114 3.36 -9.25 -22.54
C HIS A 114 3.25 -7.95 -21.76
N ARG A 115 2.11 -7.27 -21.89
CA ARG A 115 1.82 -6.07 -21.10
C ARG A 115 1.28 -6.51 -19.74
N PRO A 116 1.69 -5.86 -18.64
CA PRO A 116 1.03 -6.05 -17.35
C PRO A 116 -0.46 -5.76 -17.45
N LEU A 117 -1.25 -6.52 -16.70
CA LEU A 117 -2.69 -6.37 -16.58
C LEU A 117 -3.05 -5.71 -15.25
N ALA A 118 -4.26 -5.14 -15.20
CA ALA A 118 -4.79 -4.62 -13.96
C ALA A 118 -4.88 -5.73 -12.91
N GLY A 119 -4.24 -5.52 -11.77
CA GLY A 119 -4.15 -6.50 -10.69
C GLY A 119 -2.78 -7.17 -10.59
N ASP A 120 -1.93 -7.11 -11.62
CA ASP A 120 -0.58 -7.66 -11.55
C ASP A 120 0.28 -6.95 -10.49
N ILE A 121 1.14 -7.73 -9.84
CA ILE A 121 2.12 -7.24 -8.86
C ILE A 121 3.38 -6.83 -9.61
N ILE A 122 3.88 -5.62 -9.34
CA ILE A 122 5.07 -5.03 -9.98
C ILE A 122 6.17 -4.79 -8.94
#